data_AF-A0A978SEN2-F1
#
_entry.id   AF-A0A978SEN2-F1
#
_cell.length_a   1.000
_cell.length_b   1.000
_cell.length_c   1.000
_cell.angle_alpha   90.00
_cell.angle_beta   90.00
_cell.angle_gamma   90.00
#
_symmetry.space_group_name_H-M   'P 1'
#
loop_
_entity.id
_entity.type
_entity.pdbx_description
1 polymer ?
#
loop_
_entity_poly.entity_id
_entity_poly.type
_entity_poly.pdbx_seq_one_letter_code
_entity_poly.pdbx_strand_id
1 'polypeptide(L)'
;MAEPLKNQFGADIPRKIAAMVFAVSPTFPAAAFIKDALNGYDELDLMARGWKIADALHCHLPSNYETAIAILINSLGPTLDQTQASGMAPFLYMPHGFFIAKYGIDHFEASMQAQYELTEILQHSQ
;
A
#
# COMPACT_ATOMS: atom_id res chain seq x y z
N MET A 1 -8.07 21.06 19.93
CA MET A 1 -8.99 20.47 18.93
C MET A 1 -8.26 19.32 18.28
N ALA A 2 -8.89 18.15 18.12
CA ALA A 2 -8.26 17.03 17.42
C ALA A 2 -8.14 17.37 15.92
N GLU A 3 -6.99 17.09 15.30
CA GLU A 3 -6.83 17.25 13.86
C GLU A 3 -7.76 16.28 13.10
N PRO A 4 -8.35 16.70 11.95
CA PRO A 4 -9.12 15.80 11.10
C PRO A 4 -8.33 14.55 10.75
N LEU A 5 -8.95 13.37 10.84
CA LEU A 5 -8.33 12.07 10.54
C LEU A 5 -7.57 12.10 9.20
N LYS A 6 -8.11 12.74 8.16
CA LYS A 6 -7.47 12.92 6.85
C LYS A 6 -6.12 13.65 6.87
N ASN A 7 -5.84 14.50 7.86
CA ASN A 7 -4.57 15.21 7.98
C ASN A 7 -3.48 14.32 8.58
N GLN A 8 -3.86 13.24 9.26
CA GLN A 8 -2.93 12.24 9.78
C GLN A 8 -2.40 11.36 8.61
N PHE A 9 -3.16 11.19 7.53
CA PHE A 9 -2.80 10.39 6.35
C PHE A 9 -2.23 11.25 5.24
N GLY A 10 -1.18 11.99 5.58
CA GLY A 10 -0.46 12.88 4.67
C GLY A 10 0.46 12.15 3.70
N ALA A 11 1.38 12.92 3.12
CA ALA A 11 2.30 12.45 2.08
C ALA A 11 3.31 11.38 2.55
N ASP A 12 3.36 11.10 3.85
CA ASP A 12 4.27 10.11 4.41
C ASP A 12 3.85 8.67 4.10
N ILE A 13 2.55 8.41 3.91
CA ILE A 13 2.07 7.07 3.56
C ILE A 13 2.60 6.62 2.18
N PRO A 14 2.41 7.37 1.08
CA PRO A 14 3.01 7.02 -0.20
C PRO A 14 4.54 6.91 -0.15
N ARG A 15 5.23 7.80 0.58
CA ARG A 15 6.69 7.73 0.72
C ARG A 15 7.14 6.44 1.40
N LYS A 16 6.44 6.03 2.44
CA LYS A 16 6.74 4.81 3.20
C LYS A 16 6.49 3.57 2.36
N ILE A 17 5.36 3.50 1.67
CA ILE A 17 5.07 2.42 0.72
C ILE A 17 6.16 2.35 -0.36
N ALA A 18 6.57 3.50 -0.91
CA ALA A 18 7.63 3.55 -1.91
C ALA A 18 8.95 2.97 -1.39
N ALA A 19 9.34 3.31 -0.15
CA ALA A 19 10.55 2.81 0.48
C ALA A 19 10.47 1.28 0.73
N MET A 20 9.33 0.79 1.21
CA MET A 20 9.09 -0.63 1.43
C MET A 20 9.20 -1.43 0.12
N VAL A 21 8.53 -0.97 -0.94
CA VAL A 21 8.56 -1.62 -2.26
C VAL A 21 9.96 -1.55 -2.87
N PHE A 22 10.64 -0.41 -2.77
CA PHE A 22 12.00 -0.25 -3.30
C PHE A 22 13.01 -1.18 -2.61
N ALA A 23 12.84 -1.46 -1.31
CA ALA A 23 13.72 -2.36 -0.56
C ALA A 23 13.71 -3.80 -1.12
N VAL A 24 12.59 -4.26 -1.70
CA VAL A 24 12.46 -5.60 -2.29
C VAL A 24 12.52 -5.59 -3.83
N SER A 25 12.33 -4.43 -4.47
CA SER A 25 12.37 -4.24 -5.92
C SER A 25 13.09 -2.92 -6.27
N PRO A 26 14.44 -2.93 -6.39
CA PRO A 26 15.22 -1.72 -6.66
C PRO A 26 14.94 -1.05 -8.01
N THR A 27 14.27 -1.74 -8.92
CA THR A 27 13.81 -1.19 -10.21
C THR A 27 12.53 -0.39 -10.08
N PHE A 28 11.87 -0.39 -8.92
CA PHE A 28 10.64 0.35 -8.69
C PHE A 28 10.90 1.87 -8.80
N PRO A 29 10.14 2.60 -9.64
CA PRO A 29 10.35 4.03 -9.86
C PRO A 29 9.74 4.87 -8.72
N ALA A 30 10.30 4.75 -7.51
CA ALA A 30 9.77 5.33 -6.27
C ALA A 30 9.41 6.82 -6.36
N ALA A 31 10.27 7.62 -7.00
CA ALA A 31 10.04 9.06 -7.16
C ALA A 31 8.83 9.36 -8.07
N ALA A 32 8.66 8.60 -9.16
CA ALA A 32 7.53 8.75 -10.07
C ALA A 32 6.23 8.29 -9.39
N PHE A 33 6.27 7.16 -8.69
CA PHE A 33 5.16 6.68 -7.88
C PHE A 33 4.70 7.71 -6.84
N ILE A 34 5.60 8.27 -6.05
CA ILE A 34 5.25 9.29 -5.03
C ILE A 34 4.59 10.49 -5.69
N LYS A 35 5.14 10.97 -6.81
CA LYS A 35 4.58 12.11 -7.55
C LYS A 35 3.14 11.82 -7.99
N ASP A 36 2.88 10.66 -8.58
CA ASP A 36 1.56 10.31 -9.11
C ASP A 36 0.55 10.04 -7.98
N ALA A 37 1.00 9.38 -6.91
CA ALA A 37 0.21 9.12 -5.70
C ALA A 37 -0.19 10.41 -4.99
N LEU A 38 0.65 11.46 -5.02
CA LEU A 38 0.38 12.74 -4.36
C LEU A 38 -0.34 13.78 -5.25
N ASN A 39 -0.50 13.52 -6.54
CA ASN A 39 -1.13 14.48 -7.45
C ASN A 39 -2.63 14.71 -7.14
N GLY A 40 -3.01 15.88 -6.63
CA GLY A 40 -4.39 16.18 -6.21
C GLY A 40 -4.81 15.49 -4.91
N TYR A 41 -3.85 14.97 -4.12
CA TYR A 41 -4.11 14.16 -2.93
C TYR A 41 -4.77 14.94 -1.78
N ASP A 42 -4.50 16.25 -1.68
CA ASP A 42 -5.04 17.11 -0.62
C ASP A 42 -6.56 17.31 -0.72
N GLU A 43 -7.12 17.25 -1.92
CA GLU A 43 -8.54 17.40 -2.19
C GLU A 43 -9.34 16.11 -1.93
N LEU A 44 -8.65 14.97 -1.82
CA LEU A 44 -9.28 13.66 -1.65
C LEU A 44 -9.65 13.36 -0.21
N ASP A 45 -10.77 12.66 -0.05
CA ASP A 45 -11.11 12.01 1.20
C ASP A 45 -10.21 10.79 1.48
N LEU A 46 -10.37 10.21 2.66
CA LEU A 46 -9.53 9.15 3.15
C LEU A 46 -9.55 7.88 2.29
N MET A 47 -10.73 7.49 1.79
CA MET A 47 -10.88 6.27 0.99
C MET A 47 -10.35 6.51 -0.43
N ALA A 48 -10.64 7.67 -1.01
CA ALA A 48 -10.15 8.07 -2.31
C ALA A 48 -8.61 8.15 -2.35
N ARG A 49 -7.97 8.57 -1.26
CA ARG A 49 -6.50 8.50 -1.10
C ARG A 49 -5.99 7.06 -1.18
N GLY A 50 -6.65 6.12 -0.50
CA GLY A 50 -6.30 4.70 -0.58
C GLY A 50 -6.37 4.18 -2.01
N TRP A 51 -7.46 4.47 -2.72
CA TRP A 51 -7.64 4.06 -4.11
C TRP A 51 -6.60 4.67 -5.04
N LYS A 52 -6.29 5.96 -4.85
CA LYS A 52 -5.27 6.65 -5.63
C LYS A 52 -3.88 6.02 -5.45
N ILE A 53 -3.54 5.62 -4.23
CA ILE A 53 -2.27 4.92 -3.98
C ILE A 53 -2.27 3.55 -4.66
N ALA A 54 -3.37 2.80 -4.58
CA ALA A 54 -3.51 1.51 -5.27
C ALA A 54 -3.35 1.64 -6.80
N ASP A 55 -3.93 2.68 -7.38
CA ASP A 55 -3.81 2.96 -8.81
C ASP A 55 -2.39 3.36 -9.20
N ALA A 56 -1.74 4.21 -8.39
CA ALA A 56 -0.34 4.55 -8.59
C ALA A 56 0.57 3.30 -8.47
N LEU A 57 0.31 2.39 -7.53
CA LEU A 57 1.03 1.13 -7.42
C LEU A 57 0.89 0.31 -8.70
N HIS A 58 -0.33 0.18 -9.23
CA HIS A 58 -0.57 -0.56 -10.48
C HIS A 58 0.15 0.03 -11.69
N CYS A 59 0.21 1.37 -11.80
CA CYS A 59 0.94 2.04 -12.87
C CYS A 59 2.46 1.84 -12.81
N HIS A 60 3.02 1.65 -11.62
CA HIS A 60 4.48 1.65 -11.39
C HIS A 60 5.07 0.27 -11.06
N LEU A 61 4.22 -0.73 -10.81
CA LEU A 61 4.60 -2.13 -10.66
C LEU A 61 4.66 -2.85 -12.02
N PRO A 62 5.27 -4.05 -12.09
CA PRO A 62 5.23 -4.87 -13.29
C PRO A 62 3.79 -5.11 -13.78
N SER A 63 3.59 -5.15 -15.10
CA SER A 63 2.26 -5.37 -15.70
C SER A 63 1.69 -6.76 -15.42
N ASN A 64 2.53 -7.74 -15.10
CA ASN A 64 2.10 -9.05 -14.64
C ASN A 64 1.61 -8.96 -13.18
N TYR A 65 0.31 -9.17 -12.97
CA TYR A 65 -0.32 -9.05 -11.65
C TYR A 65 0.32 -9.94 -10.58
N GLU A 66 0.60 -11.20 -10.90
CA GLU A 66 1.17 -12.15 -9.93
C GLU A 66 2.56 -11.71 -9.44
N THR A 67 3.36 -11.14 -10.34
CA THR A 67 4.65 -10.54 -10.02
C THR A 67 4.46 -9.28 -9.17
N ALA A 68 3.52 -8.41 -9.55
CA ALA A 68 3.22 -7.18 -8.82
C ALA A 68 2.74 -7.45 -7.40
N ILE A 69 1.82 -8.39 -7.22
CA ILE A 69 1.28 -8.73 -5.89
C ILE A 69 2.32 -9.43 -5.02
N ALA A 70 3.17 -10.30 -5.59
CA ALA A 70 4.28 -10.90 -4.86
C ALA A 70 5.27 -9.84 -4.34
N ILE A 71 5.62 -8.85 -5.16
CA ILE A 71 6.45 -7.71 -4.74
C ILE A 71 5.77 -6.94 -3.60
N LEU A 72 4.47 -6.64 -3.73
CA LEU A 72 3.71 -5.93 -2.70
C LEU A 72 3.70 -6.68 -1.38
N ILE A 73 3.37 -7.97 -1.37
CA ILE A 73 3.33 -8.78 -0.15
C ILE A 73 4.72 -8.90 0.47
N ASN A 74 5.77 -9.17 -0.33
CA ASN A 74 7.14 -9.23 0.18
C ASN A 74 7.61 -7.90 0.79
N SER A 75 7.13 -6.77 0.26
CA SER A 75 7.47 -5.44 0.77
C SER A 75 6.91 -5.16 2.18
N LEU A 76 5.88 -5.91 2.59
CA LEU A 76 5.28 -5.77 3.93
C LEU A 76 6.16 -6.39 5.03
N GLY A 77 7.08 -7.31 4.68
CA GLY A 77 8.04 -7.95 5.57
C GLY A 77 7.43 -8.89 6.63
N PRO A 78 8.24 -9.75 7.28
CA PRO A 78 7.75 -10.72 8.28
C PRO A 78 7.44 -10.11 9.65
N THR A 79 7.89 -8.89 9.94
CA THR A 79 7.67 -8.25 11.24
C THR A 79 7.86 -6.76 11.04
N LEU A 80 6.77 -5.99 11.13
CA LEU A 80 6.94 -4.58 11.43
C LEU A 80 7.67 -4.50 12.77
N ASP A 81 8.76 -3.74 12.84
CA ASP A 81 9.27 -3.28 14.12
C ASP A 81 8.08 -2.77 14.94
N GLN A 82 7.91 -3.29 16.15
CA GLN A 82 6.81 -2.96 17.08
C GLN A 82 6.73 -1.45 17.39
N THR A 83 7.71 -0.66 16.94
CA THR A 83 7.72 0.80 16.93
C THR A 83 6.73 1.42 15.93
N GLN A 84 6.16 0.64 15.01
CA GLN A 84 5.15 1.07 14.04
C GLN A 84 3.71 0.76 14.47
N ALA A 85 3.49 0.24 15.68
CA ALA A 85 2.20 0.09 16.35
C ALA A 85 1.57 1.44 16.73
N SER A 86 1.66 2.42 15.84
CA SER A 86 0.87 3.64 15.87
C SER A 86 -0.46 3.35 15.17
N GLY A 87 -1.54 4.03 15.54
CA GLY A 87 -2.89 3.90 14.94
C GLY A 87 -2.98 4.17 13.42
N MET A 88 -1.83 4.34 12.76
CA MET A 88 -1.64 4.56 11.33
C MET A 88 -1.50 3.25 10.52
N ALA A 89 -1.26 2.11 11.18
CA ALA A 89 -0.99 0.84 10.50
C ALA A 89 -2.09 0.44 9.49
N PRO A 90 -3.41 0.48 9.82
CA PRO A 90 -4.46 0.10 8.88
C PRO A 90 -4.45 0.89 7.57
N PHE A 91 -3.99 2.14 7.59
CA PHE A 91 -3.96 3.01 6.42
C PHE A 91 -2.72 2.81 5.56
N LEU A 92 -1.65 2.26 6.12
CA LEU A 92 -0.53 1.76 5.35
C LEU A 92 -0.93 0.51 4.54
N TYR A 93 -1.77 -0.36 5.12
CA TYR A 93 -2.20 -1.60 4.49
C TYR A 93 -3.39 -1.45 3.55
N MET A 94 -4.32 -0.53 3.83
CA MET A 94 -5.54 -0.33 3.04
C MET A 94 -5.30 -0.23 1.51
N PRO A 95 -4.30 0.53 0.99
CA PRO A 95 -4.02 0.58 -0.44
C PRO A 95 -3.67 -0.79 -1.07
N HIS A 96 -3.06 -1.70 -0.32
CA HIS A 96 -2.72 -3.04 -0.79
C HIS A 96 -3.98 -3.91 -0.94
N GLY A 97 -4.91 -3.81 0.01
CA GLY A 97 -6.22 -4.46 -0.11
C GLY A 97 -7.02 -3.95 -1.31
N PHE A 98 -7.00 -2.63 -1.55
CA PHE A 98 -7.65 -2.04 -2.73
C PHE A 98 -7.00 -2.44 -4.04
N PHE A 99 -5.66 -2.57 -4.07
CA PHE A 99 -4.96 -3.10 -5.22
C PHE A 99 -5.44 -4.51 -5.58
N ILE A 100 -5.52 -5.41 -4.59
CA ILE A 100 -6.02 -6.77 -4.79
C ILE A 100 -7.47 -6.75 -5.26
N ALA A 101 -8.33 -5.94 -4.62
CA ALA A 101 -9.76 -5.89 -4.93
C ALA A 101 -10.04 -5.41 -6.37
N LYS A 102 -9.22 -4.50 -6.91
CA LYS A 102 -9.43 -3.91 -8.24
C LYS A 102 -8.71 -4.66 -9.36
N TYR A 103 -7.48 -5.12 -9.11
CA TYR A 103 -6.63 -5.70 -10.16
C TYR A 103 -6.53 -7.23 -10.09
N GLY A 104 -7.00 -7.85 -9.00
CA GLY A 104 -6.88 -9.28 -8.74
C GLY A 104 -8.06 -10.15 -9.16
N ILE A 105 -9.10 -9.57 -9.76
CA ILE A 105 -10.37 -10.28 -10.07
C ILE A 105 -10.13 -11.53 -10.94
N ASP A 106 -9.24 -11.44 -11.92
CA ASP A 106 -8.91 -12.53 -12.84
C ASP A 106 -7.81 -13.47 -12.32
N HIS A 107 -7.27 -13.20 -11.13
CA HIS A 107 -6.15 -13.93 -10.52
C HIS A 107 -6.54 -14.45 -9.13
N PHE A 108 -7.54 -15.33 -9.08
CA PHE A 108 -8.17 -15.78 -7.83
C PHE A 108 -7.17 -16.33 -6.80
N GLU A 109 -6.35 -17.32 -7.15
CA GLU A 109 -5.44 -17.96 -6.21
C GLU A 109 -4.41 -16.98 -5.63
N ALA A 110 -3.75 -16.22 -6.50
CA ALA A 110 -2.77 -15.22 -6.10
C ALA A 110 -3.40 -14.12 -5.21
N SER A 111 -4.62 -13.70 -5.53
CA SER A 111 -5.35 -12.68 -4.77
C SER A 111 -5.80 -13.19 -3.40
N MET A 112 -6.29 -14.43 -3.32
CA MET A 112 -6.68 -15.04 -2.05
C MET A 112 -5.48 -15.25 -1.14
N GLN A 113 -4.35 -15.71 -1.68
CA GLN A 113 -3.11 -15.83 -0.91
C GLN A 113 -2.68 -14.45 -0.39
N ALA A 114 -2.68 -13.43 -1.26
CA ALA A 114 -2.31 -12.07 -0.85
C ALA A 114 -3.23 -11.49 0.24
N GLN A 115 -4.53 -11.76 0.17
CA GLN A 115 -5.47 -11.37 1.23
C GLN A 115 -5.20 -12.09 2.54
N TYR A 116 -4.90 -13.39 2.50
CA TYR A 116 -4.52 -14.16 3.68
C TYR A 116 -3.28 -13.56 4.36
N GLU A 117 -2.19 -13.36 3.62
CA GLU A 117 -0.95 -12.76 4.13
C GLU A 117 -1.19 -11.38 4.74
N LEU A 118 -1.98 -10.54 4.07
CA LEU A 118 -2.32 -9.21 4.56
C LEU A 118 -3.10 -9.26 5.88
N THR A 119 -4.00 -10.23 6.05
CA THR A 119 -4.72 -10.42 7.32
C THR A 119 -3.82 -10.96 8.43
N GLU A 120 -2.91 -11.88 8.13
CA GLU A 120 -1.93 -12.38 9.11
C GLU A 120 -1.04 -11.25 9.63
N ILE A 121 -0.53 -10.39 8.75
CA ILE A 121 0.29 -9.22 9.13
C ILE A 121 -0.48 -8.28 10.08
N LEU A 122 -1.77 -8.04 9.81
CA LEU A 122 -2.60 -7.16 10.64
C LEU A 122 -2.85 -7.73 12.04
N GLN A 123 -3.00 -9.05 12.17
CA GLN A 123 -3.19 -9.71 13.46
C GLN A 123 -1.95 -9.63 14.35
N HIS A 124 -0.76 -9.73 13.75
CA HIS A 124 0.51 -9.68 14.46
C HIS A 124 1.02 -8.24 14.72
N SER A 125 0.29 -7.22 14.25
CA SER A 125 0.63 -5.79 14.45
C SER A 125 -0.10 -5.14 15.64
N GLN A 126 -0.82 -5.92 16.46
CA GLN A 126 -1.57 -5.48 17.67
C GLN A 126 -0.76 -5.67 18.96
#